data_AF-A0A355FU85-F1
#
_entry.id   AF-A0A355FU85-F1
#
_cell.length_a   1.000
_cell.length_b   1.000
_cell.length_c   1.000
_cell.angle_alpha   90.00
_cell.angle_beta   90.00
_cell.angle_gamma   90.00
#
_symmetry.space_group_name_H-M   'P 1'
#
loop_
_entity.id
_entity.type
_entity.pdbx_description
1 polymer ?
#
loop_
_entity_poly.entity_id
_entity_poly.type
_entity_poly.pdbx_seq_one_letter_code
_entity_poly.pdbx_strand_id
1 'polypeptide(L)'
;MLLLFAGSGCLNDDNKIPENCYDGILNNGEELVDCGGPICPACDPCENGQYDALLGETWVDCGGECDPCDPSFNGVQDPGESGIDCGGDTGVACGELCGDGLLNGLEQGIDCGGPDCEPCPTCCDDMMNGDEIGVDCGGNYELNIYLPCDNPNVTCGPCPDGVNCANGIMDGDELYIDCGGANCPECESILTWKANGTTLEAEVDVTAQLSGTTIELGGLTAAGAGLALILEQPLTGWIAGAEVQCSVASGSSCSYVD
;
A
#
# COMPACT_ATOMS: atom_id res chain seq x y z
N MET A 1 36.38 -11.92 -54.40
CA MET A 1 35.12 -11.14 -54.32
C MET A 1 34.10 -12.04 -53.63
N LEU A 2 34.08 -12.04 -52.30
CA LEU A 2 33.15 -12.84 -51.51
C LEU A 2 31.90 -11.97 -51.32
N LEU A 3 30.81 -12.31 -52.02
CA LEU A 3 29.53 -11.62 -51.83
C LEU A 3 28.95 -12.03 -50.48
N LEU A 4 28.95 -11.09 -49.52
CA LEU A 4 28.05 -11.15 -48.37
C LEU A 4 26.63 -10.84 -48.85
N PHE A 5 25.73 -11.82 -48.73
CA PHE A 5 24.30 -11.58 -48.77
C PHE A 5 23.85 -11.24 -47.34
N ALA A 6 23.66 -9.96 -47.06
CA ALA A 6 22.87 -9.51 -45.92
C ALA A 6 21.39 -9.58 -46.31
N GLY A 7 20.69 -10.62 -45.84
CA GLY A 7 19.25 -10.71 -45.96
C GLY A 7 18.59 -9.93 -44.83
N SER A 8 18.08 -8.74 -45.13
CA SER A 8 17.17 -8.01 -44.25
C SER A 8 15.81 -8.71 -44.27
N GLY A 9 15.54 -9.57 -43.29
CA GLY A 9 14.20 -10.14 -43.12
C GLY A 9 13.23 -9.04 -42.67
N CYS A 10 12.29 -8.67 -43.54
CA CYS A 10 11.16 -7.83 -43.15
C CYS A 10 10.13 -8.69 -42.41
N LEU A 11 9.77 -8.31 -41.19
CA LEU A 11 8.61 -8.85 -40.49
C LEU A 11 7.34 -8.41 -41.27
N ASN A 12 6.62 -9.35 -41.88
CA ASN A 12 5.28 -9.14 -42.43
C ASN A 12 4.23 -9.70 -41.46
N ASP A 13 2.97 -9.27 -41.57
CA ASP A 13 1.87 -9.73 -40.70
C ASP A 13 1.66 -11.26 -40.74
N ASP A 14 2.16 -11.94 -41.78
CA ASP A 14 2.14 -13.41 -41.94
C ASP A 14 3.34 -14.14 -41.29
N ASN A 15 4.38 -13.43 -40.81
CA ASN A 15 5.49 -13.96 -40.00
C ASN A 15 5.39 -13.54 -38.54
N LYS A 16 4.21 -13.09 -38.08
CA LYS A 16 3.97 -12.97 -36.66
C LYS A 16 4.04 -14.36 -36.06
N ILE A 17 4.97 -14.54 -35.13
CA ILE A 17 4.98 -15.67 -34.22
C ILE A 17 3.54 -15.74 -33.65
N PRO A 18 2.79 -16.84 -33.89
CA PRO A 18 1.41 -16.95 -33.38
C PRO A 18 1.44 -16.83 -31.86
N GLU A 19 0.34 -16.35 -31.24
CA GLU A 19 0.23 -16.28 -29.77
C GLU A 19 0.70 -17.61 -29.15
N ASN A 20 1.84 -17.55 -28.49
CA ASN A 20 2.44 -18.66 -27.79
C ASN A 20 3.21 -18.11 -26.60
N CYS A 21 3.58 -19.02 -25.73
CA CYS A 21 4.21 -18.74 -24.45
C CYS A 21 5.74 -18.60 -24.51
N TYR A 22 6.38 -18.76 -25.68
CA TYR A 22 7.85 -18.84 -25.77
C TYR A 22 8.37 -17.86 -26.81
N ASP A 23 8.05 -16.58 -26.61
CA ASP A 23 8.44 -15.50 -27.51
C ASP A 23 9.36 -14.45 -26.85
N GLY A 24 9.69 -14.62 -25.57
CA GLY A 24 10.66 -13.84 -24.82
C GLY A 24 10.17 -12.44 -24.44
N ILE A 25 8.86 -12.19 -24.49
CA ILE A 25 8.25 -10.92 -24.08
C ILE A 25 7.02 -11.17 -23.20
N LEU A 26 6.81 -10.35 -22.18
CA LEU A 26 5.65 -10.48 -21.28
C LEU A 26 4.34 -10.11 -22.02
N ASN A 27 3.57 -11.09 -22.49
CA ASN A 27 2.33 -10.88 -23.25
C ASN A 27 1.26 -11.97 -22.97
N ASN A 28 0.15 -11.98 -23.72
CA ASN A 28 -0.86 -13.06 -23.72
C ASN A 28 -1.43 -13.51 -22.36
N GLY A 29 -1.36 -12.66 -21.34
CA GLY A 29 -1.81 -12.95 -19.97
C GLY A 29 -0.79 -13.67 -19.10
N GLU A 30 0.49 -13.65 -19.49
CA GLU A 30 1.64 -14.11 -18.71
C GLU A 30 1.80 -13.35 -17.39
N GLU A 31 2.35 -14.05 -16.38
CA GLU A 31 2.71 -13.49 -15.08
C GLU A 31 4.16 -13.01 -15.08
N LEU A 32 5.07 -13.78 -15.69
CA LEU A 32 6.45 -13.39 -16.03
C LEU A 32 6.73 -13.79 -17.48
N VAL A 33 7.82 -13.27 -18.05
CA VAL A 33 8.17 -13.54 -19.45
C VAL A 33 8.17 -15.05 -19.71
N ASP A 34 7.35 -15.50 -20.66
CA ASP A 34 7.22 -16.90 -21.06
C ASP A 34 6.68 -17.88 -19.97
N CYS A 35 5.99 -17.38 -18.93
CA CYS A 35 5.31 -18.23 -17.95
C CYS A 35 4.09 -17.57 -17.25
N GLY A 36 3.25 -18.39 -16.64
CA GLY A 36 2.04 -17.96 -15.93
C GLY A 36 0.88 -17.61 -16.86
N GLY A 37 -0.36 -17.66 -16.36
CA GLY A 37 -1.54 -17.34 -17.16
C GLY A 37 -2.12 -18.50 -18.01
N PRO A 38 -3.04 -18.20 -18.94
CA PRO A 38 -3.94 -19.19 -19.53
C PRO A 38 -3.31 -20.09 -20.61
N ILE A 39 -2.22 -19.64 -21.24
CA ILE A 39 -1.57 -20.37 -22.34
C ILE A 39 -0.17 -20.90 -21.99
N CYS A 40 0.31 -20.60 -20.78
CA CYS A 40 1.64 -20.92 -20.29
C CYS A 40 1.61 -21.90 -19.11
N PRO A 41 2.69 -22.67 -18.90
CA PRO A 41 2.88 -23.36 -17.62
C PRO A 41 3.02 -22.34 -16.49
N ALA A 42 2.76 -22.76 -15.25
CA ALA A 42 3.04 -21.93 -14.07
C ALA A 42 4.51 -21.51 -14.06
N CYS A 43 4.78 -20.30 -13.57
CA CYS A 43 6.15 -19.82 -13.42
C CYS A 43 6.95 -20.70 -12.46
N ASP A 44 8.25 -20.78 -12.71
CA ASP A 44 9.17 -21.42 -11.79
C ASP A 44 9.20 -20.58 -10.51
N PRO A 45 8.86 -21.13 -9.34
CA PRO A 45 8.95 -20.40 -8.09
C PRO A 45 10.37 -19.93 -7.79
N CYS A 46 11.41 -20.58 -8.34
CA CYS A 46 12.80 -20.20 -8.16
C CYS A 46 13.27 -19.07 -9.10
N GLU A 47 12.37 -18.41 -9.83
CA GLU A 47 12.68 -17.27 -10.72
C GLU A 47 11.58 -16.20 -10.67
N ASN A 48 10.80 -16.16 -9.59
CA ASN A 48 9.60 -15.33 -9.49
C ASN A 48 9.81 -13.98 -8.78
N GLY A 49 11.02 -13.72 -8.29
CA GLY A 49 11.40 -12.50 -7.57
C GLY A 49 10.78 -12.41 -6.17
N GLN A 50 10.27 -13.50 -5.63
CA GLN A 50 9.64 -13.56 -4.31
C GLN A 50 10.40 -14.54 -3.42
N TYR A 51 10.17 -14.40 -2.11
CA TYR A 51 10.68 -15.32 -1.12
C TYR A 51 9.59 -16.33 -0.73
N ASP A 52 9.71 -17.56 -1.21
CA ASP A 52 8.77 -18.67 -1.03
C ASP A 52 9.19 -19.60 0.11
N ALA A 53 9.02 -19.14 1.35
CA ALA A 53 9.39 -19.89 2.56
C ALA A 53 8.78 -21.31 2.65
N LEU A 54 7.61 -21.54 2.04
CA LEU A 54 6.94 -22.85 2.02
C LEU A 54 7.63 -23.88 1.11
N LEU A 55 8.39 -23.43 0.11
CA LEU A 55 9.22 -24.26 -0.76
C LEU A 55 10.64 -24.44 -0.18
N GLY A 56 10.88 -23.88 1.00
CA GLY A 56 12.15 -24.00 1.72
C GLY A 56 13.24 -23.08 1.20
N GLU A 57 12.90 -22.06 0.42
CA GLU A 57 13.83 -21.00 0.06
C GLU A 57 14.47 -20.40 1.31
N THR A 58 15.73 -20.01 1.17
CA THR A 58 16.51 -19.35 2.22
C THR A 58 16.73 -17.87 1.94
N TRP A 59 16.61 -17.46 0.68
CA TRP A 59 16.59 -16.08 0.20
C TRP A 59 15.76 -16.01 -1.09
N VAL A 60 15.52 -14.81 -1.64
CA VAL A 60 14.69 -14.64 -2.85
C VAL A 60 15.18 -15.57 -3.96
N ASP A 61 14.29 -16.42 -4.48
CA ASP A 61 14.52 -17.34 -5.60
C ASP A 61 15.64 -18.39 -5.38
N CYS A 62 16.08 -18.66 -4.14
CA CYS A 62 17.14 -19.64 -3.89
C CYS A 62 17.05 -20.39 -2.55
N GLY A 63 17.62 -21.61 -2.53
CA GLY A 63 17.58 -22.52 -1.39
C GLY A 63 16.37 -23.48 -1.41
N GLY A 64 16.40 -24.50 -0.55
CA GLY A 64 15.32 -25.49 -0.45
C GLY A 64 15.20 -26.38 -1.67
N GLU A 65 14.05 -26.27 -2.37
CA GLU A 65 13.82 -26.93 -3.65
C GLU A 65 14.48 -26.21 -4.84
N CYS A 66 14.98 -24.98 -4.64
CA CYS A 66 15.73 -24.19 -5.62
C CYS A 66 17.24 -24.44 -5.55
N ASP A 67 17.99 -23.86 -6.50
CA ASP A 67 19.46 -23.93 -6.49
C ASP A 67 20.04 -23.24 -5.24
N PRO A 68 21.23 -23.65 -4.76
CA PRO A 68 21.88 -22.99 -3.62
C PRO A 68 22.15 -21.51 -3.91
N CYS A 69 21.86 -20.66 -2.91
CA CYS A 69 22.11 -19.22 -3.02
C CYS A 69 23.60 -18.91 -3.29
N ASP A 70 23.84 -17.87 -4.11
CA ASP A 70 25.16 -17.31 -4.31
C ASP A 70 25.64 -16.69 -2.98
N PRO A 71 26.85 -17.00 -2.48
CA PRO A 71 27.39 -16.38 -1.26
C PRO A 71 27.48 -14.85 -1.28
N SER A 72 27.32 -14.19 -2.43
CA SER A 72 27.24 -12.73 -2.53
C SER A 72 25.81 -12.17 -2.46
N PHE A 73 24.79 -13.03 -2.52
CA PHE A 73 23.37 -12.66 -2.56
C PHE A 73 22.52 -13.77 -1.90
N ASN A 74 22.71 -13.98 -0.60
CA ASN A 74 22.05 -15.03 0.16
C ASN A 74 21.39 -14.54 1.46
N GLY A 75 21.32 -13.23 1.67
CA GLY A 75 20.71 -12.62 2.84
C GLY A 75 21.52 -12.78 4.12
N VAL A 76 22.80 -13.17 4.03
CA VAL A 76 23.70 -13.24 5.18
C VAL A 76 24.99 -12.48 4.90
N GLN A 77 25.58 -11.90 5.96
CA GLN A 77 26.86 -11.21 5.82
C GLN A 77 28.01 -12.23 5.76
N ASP A 78 28.56 -12.44 4.57
CA ASP A 78 29.64 -13.38 4.29
C ASP A 78 31.06 -12.74 4.35
N PRO A 79 32.14 -13.55 4.46
CA PRO A 79 33.49 -13.03 4.42
C PRO A 79 33.81 -12.37 3.08
N GLY A 80 34.15 -11.08 3.11
CA GLY A 80 34.41 -10.29 1.89
C GLY A 80 33.34 -9.23 1.66
N GLU A 81 32.27 -9.24 2.45
CA GLU A 81 31.21 -8.25 2.40
C GLU A 81 31.39 -7.17 3.48
N SER A 82 30.93 -5.96 3.17
CA SER A 82 30.93 -4.83 4.12
C SER A 82 29.60 -4.72 4.88
N GLY A 83 28.51 -5.17 4.26
CA GLY A 83 27.18 -5.39 4.83
C GLY A 83 26.56 -6.65 4.22
N ILE A 84 25.33 -6.99 4.55
CA ILE A 84 24.65 -8.18 3.99
C ILE A 84 24.55 -8.03 2.46
N ASP A 85 25.10 -8.96 1.69
CA ASP A 85 25.04 -8.99 0.23
C ASP A 85 25.62 -7.73 -0.47
N CYS A 86 26.50 -6.98 0.21
CA CYS A 86 27.04 -5.72 -0.33
C CYS A 86 28.48 -5.41 0.08
N GLY A 87 29.13 -4.57 -0.74
CA GLY A 87 30.48 -4.09 -0.53
C GLY A 87 31.56 -5.15 -0.67
N GLY A 88 32.81 -4.70 -0.59
CA GLY A 88 33.99 -5.56 -0.75
C GLY A 88 33.99 -6.34 -2.07
N ASP A 89 33.88 -7.66 -2.00
CA ASP A 89 34.02 -8.56 -3.17
C ASP A 89 32.70 -8.73 -3.98
N THR A 90 31.54 -8.34 -3.43
CA THR A 90 30.24 -8.40 -4.13
C THR A 90 30.15 -7.38 -5.28
N GLY A 91 30.89 -6.27 -5.17
CA GLY A 91 30.89 -5.19 -6.16
C GLY A 91 29.66 -4.29 -6.17
N VAL A 92 28.69 -4.51 -5.28
CA VAL A 92 27.50 -3.68 -5.08
C VAL A 92 27.74 -2.70 -3.94
N ALA A 93 27.36 -1.43 -4.10
CA ALA A 93 27.48 -0.47 -3.01
C ALA A 93 26.31 -0.66 -2.03
N CYS A 94 26.59 -0.71 -0.72
CA CYS A 94 25.55 -0.99 0.28
C CYS A 94 24.38 0.01 0.28
N GLY A 95 24.62 1.26 -0.11
CA GLY A 95 23.55 2.26 -0.26
C GLY A 95 22.66 2.08 -1.49
N GLU A 96 23.01 1.22 -2.45
CA GLU A 96 22.14 0.91 -3.60
C GLU A 96 21.03 -0.06 -3.24
N LEU A 97 21.13 -0.73 -2.09
CA LEU A 97 20.12 -1.66 -1.60
C LEU A 97 19.00 -0.97 -0.83
N CYS A 98 19.22 0.29 -0.37
CA CYS A 98 18.17 1.10 0.23
C CYS A 98 16.99 1.28 -0.73
N GLY A 99 15.87 0.59 -0.50
CA GLY A 99 14.67 0.66 -1.34
C GLY A 99 14.46 -0.55 -2.26
N ASP A 100 15.18 -1.66 -2.06
CA ASP A 100 14.98 -2.90 -2.79
C ASP A 100 13.91 -3.83 -2.18
N GLY A 101 13.37 -3.46 -1.00
CA GLY A 101 12.30 -4.18 -0.32
C GLY A 101 12.78 -5.35 0.53
N LEU A 102 14.10 -5.53 0.66
CA LEU A 102 14.73 -6.58 1.46
C LEU A 102 15.39 -5.97 2.69
N LEU A 103 15.70 -6.81 3.69
CA LEU A 103 16.53 -6.39 4.82
C LEU A 103 17.96 -6.84 4.55
N ASN A 104 18.75 -5.99 3.91
CA ASN A 104 20.12 -6.32 3.52
C ASN A 104 21.04 -5.09 3.66
N GLY A 105 22.23 -5.14 3.07
CA GLY A 105 23.16 -4.03 3.12
C GLY A 105 23.63 -3.68 4.54
N LEU A 106 23.50 -2.41 4.89
CA LEU A 106 23.79 -1.87 6.23
C LEU A 106 22.54 -1.40 6.97
N GLU A 107 21.38 -1.86 6.52
CA GLU A 107 20.08 -1.49 7.03
C GLU A 107 19.84 -2.00 8.45
N GLN A 108 18.97 -1.33 9.17
CA GLN A 108 18.53 -1.71 10.52
C GLN A 108 17.08 -2.20 10.54
N GLY A 109 16.30 -1.81 9.52
CA GLY A 109 14.98 -2.31 9.16
C GLY A 109 14.87 -2.29 7.62
N ILE A 110 13.86 -2.93 7.03
CA ILE A 110 13.72 -3.03 5.57
C ILE A 110 13.79 -1.64 4.94
N ASP A 111 14.73 -1.43 4.02
CA ASP A 111 14.96 -0.18 3.29
C ASP A 111 15.28 1.06 4.17
N CYS A 112 15.70 0.86 5.43
CA CYS A 112 15.94 1.98 6.35
C CYS A 112 17.09 1.74 7.33
N GLY A 113 17.61 2.86 7.87
CA GLY A 113 18.68 2.86 8.85
C GLY A 113 20.05 2.57 8.26
N GLY A 114 21.08 2.66 9.10
CA GLY A 114 22.47 2.60 8.63
C GLY A 114 22.99 3.94 8.09
N PRO A 115 24.21 3.96 7.52
CA PRO A 115 24.86 5.20 7.09
C PRO A 115 24.36 5.74 5.75
N ASP A 116 23.78 4.89 4.91
CA ASP A 116 23.45 5.20 3.51
C ASP A 116 21.94 5.26 3.23
N CYS A 117 21.08 4.75 4.13
CA CYS A 117 19.62 4.84 4.01
C CYS A 117 19.04 5.92 4.92
N GLU A 118 17.80 6.35 4.65
CA GLU A 118 17.08 7.26 5.54
C GLU A 118 16.89 6.60 6.92
N PRO A 119 16.89 7.38 8.02
CA PRO A 119 16.66 6.83 9.35
C PRO A 119 15.37 6.02 9.38
N CYS A 120 15.41 4.84 10.01
CA CYS A 120 14.19 4.09 10.23
C CYS A 120 13.21 4.90 11.09
N PRO A 121 11.90 4.78 10.80
CA PRO A 121 10.85 5.26 11.71
C PRO A 121 11.04 4.63 13.10
N THR A 122 10.77 5.39 14.16
CA THR A 122 10.93 4.92 15.53
C THR A 122 9.64 5.01 16.31
N CYS A 123 9.25 3.92 16.97
CA CYS A 123 8.04 3.87 17.81
C CYS A 123 8.20 4.61 19.17
N CYS A 124 9.01 5.67 19.24
CA CYS A 124 9.21 6.49 20.44
C CYS A 124 9.67 7.92 20.10
N ASP A 125 9.43 8.43 18.89
CA ASP A 125 9.86 9.79 18.50
C ASP A 125 8.75 10.85 18.59
N ASP A 126 7.60 10.49 19.16
CA ASP A 126 6.40 11.34 19.27
C ASP A 126 5.90 11.82 17.90
N MET A 127 6.28 11.16 16.79
CA MET A 127 5.84 11.49 15.44
C MET A 127 5.18 10.27 14.80
N MET A 128 4.05 10.48 14.12
CA MET A 128 3.45 9.42 13.30
C MET A 128 4.26 9.24 12.01
N ASN A 129 5.08 8.20 11.94
CA ASN A 129 5.96 7.94 10.79
C ASN A 129 6.11 6.45 10.47
N GLY A 130 6.71 6.12 9.32
CA GLY A 130 6.82 4.75 8.87
C GLY A 130 5.47 4.09 8.55
N ASP A 131 5.28 2.88 9.04
CA ASP A 131 4.10 2.03 8.94
C ASP A 131 3.21 2.06 10.20
N GLU A 132 3.47 2.99 11.13
CA GLU A 132 2.63 3.24 12.30
C GLU A 132 1.18 3.58 11.93
N ILE A 133 0.22 3.12 12.74
CA ILE A 133 -1.21 3.45 12.60
C ILE A 133 -1.70 4.47 13.65
N GLY A 134 -0.82 4.81 14.60
CA GLY A 134 -0.96 5.90 15.56
C GLY A 134 0.43 6.36 16.00
N VAL A 135 0.55 7.51 16.67
CA VAL A 135 1.85 8.02 17.13
C VAL A 135 2.56 6.96 17.99
N ASP A 136 3.74 6.51 17.56
CA ASP A 136 4.58 5.54 18.26
C ASP A 136 3.90 4.18 18.51
N CYS A 137 2.88 3.79 17.72
CA CYS A 137 2.17 2.52 17.92
C CYS A 137 1.59 1.87 16.65
N GLY A 138 1.41 0.55 16.75
CA GLY A 138 0.81 -0.29 15.70
C GLY A 138 1.67 -0.42 14.44
N GLY A 139 1.06 -0.77 13.30
CA GLY A 139 1.76 -1.10 12.05
C GLY A 139 2.25 -2.55 11.94
N ASN A 140 3.37 -2.81 11.26
CA ASN A 140 3.86 -4.17 11.00
C ASN A 140 4.59 -4.79 12.21
N TYR A 141 4.07 -4.63 13.42
CA TYR A 141 4.75 -5.05 14.65
C TYR A 141 5.09 -6.56 14.68
N GLU A 142 4.34 -7.38 13.94
CA GLU A 142 4.58 -8.83 13.77
C GLU A 142 5.73 -9.15 12.80
N LEU A 143 6.15 -8.20 11.94
CA LEU A 143 7.25 -8.36 11.00
C LEU A 143 8.60 -7.88 11.54
N ASN A 144 8.64 -7.34 12.77
CA ASN A 144 9.86 -6.80 13.42
C ASN A 144 10.65 -5.80 12.54
N ILE A 145 9.96 -4.99 11.74
CA ILE A 145 10.60 -3.99 10.85
C ILE A 145 11.03 -2.73 11.64
N TYR A 146 10.66 -2.64 12.91
CA TYR A 146 10.97 -1.50 13.77
C TYR A 146 12.26 -1.68 14.57
N LEU A 147 13.07 -0.63 14.63
CA LEU A 147 14.07 -0.53 15.68
C LEU A 147 13.37 -0.39 17.04
N PRO A 148 13.59 -1.31 17.99
CA PRO A 148 13.17 -1.07 19.36
C PRO A 148 13.90 0.18 19.87
N CYS A 149 13.21 0.98 20.66
CA CYS A 149 13.79 2.18 21.24
C CYS A 149 15.07 1.80 22.03
N ASP A 150 15.96 2.77 22.30
CA ASP A 150 17.18 2.59 23.12
C ASP A 150 16.94 1.95 24.51
N ASN A 151 15.68 1.75 24.89
CA ASN A 151 15.24 0.87 25.95
C ASN A 151 14.78 -0.50 25.39
N PRO A 152 15.48 -1.62 25.71
CA PRO A 152 15.12 -2.97 25.26
C PRO A 152 13.79 -3.52 25.82
N ASN A 153 12.96 -2.68 26.45
CA ASN A 153 11.62 -3.01 26.92
C ASN A 153 10.50 -2.30 26.15
N VAL A 154 10.81 -1.54 25.08
CA VAL A 154 9.80 -0.91 24.24
C VAL A 154 9.83 -1.54 22.86
N THR A 155 9.02 -2.58 22.72
CA THR A 155 8.54 -3.10 21.43
C THR A 155 7.35 -2.26 21.00
N CYS A 156 7.26 -1.93 19.71
CA CYS A 156 6.05 -1.35 19.13
C CYS A 156 4.88 -2.26 19.47
N GLY A 157 4.06 -1.84 20.42
CA GLY A 157 2.90 -2.60 20.86
C GLY A 157 1.73 -2.36 19.91
N PRO A 158 0.70 -3.21 19.92
CA PRO A 158 -0.59 -2.80 19.38
C PRO A 158 -0.95 -1.47 20.03
N CYS A 159 -1.45 -0.53 19.23
CA CYS A 159 -1.99 0.71 19.76
C CYS A 159 -2.99 0.38 20.89
N PRO A 160 -2.98 1.13 22.01
CA PRO A 160 -4.01 0.97 23.03
C PRO A 160 -5.40 1.03 22.38
N ASP A 161 -6.36 0.22 22.88
CA ASP A 161 -7.77 0.32 22.50
C ASP A 161 -8.19 1.79 22.63
N GLY A 162 -8.29 2.55 21.53
CA GLY A 162 -8.09 3.99 21.70
C GLY A 162 -7.55 4.78 20.53
N VAL A 163 -6.60 4.24 19.79
CA VAL A 163 -5.63 5.10 19.08
C VAL A 163 -5.48 4.65 17.62
N ASN A 164 -6.54 4.77 16.82
CA ASN A 164 -6.51 4.44 15.40
C ASN A 164 -7.18 5.51 14.52
N CYS A 165 -6.51 6.65 14.38
CA CYS A 165 -7.05 7.85 13.73
C CYS A 165 -7.02 7.80 12.17
N ALA A 166 -7.12 6.62 11.55
CA ALA A 166 -6.99 6.50 10.07
C ALA A 166 -7.66 5.25 9.46
N ASN A 167 -8.47 4.51 10.20
CA ASN A 167 -9.04 3.24 9.75
C ASN A 167 -10.46 3.36 9.15
N GLY A 168 -11.03 4.56 9.13
CA GLY A 168 -12.34 4.84 8.56
C GLY A 168 -13.51 4.33 9.41
N ILE A 169 -13.26 3.97 10.67
CA ILE A 169 -14.30 3.58 11.64
C ILE A 169 -14.16 4.46 12.89
N MET A 170 -15.26 4.73 13.59
CA MET A 170 -15.20 5.48 14.86
C MET A 170 -14.84 4.52 15.98
N ASP A 171 -13.58 4.53 16.43
CA ASP A 171 -13.11 3.71 17.53
C ASP A 171 -12.19 4.45 18.51
N GLY A 172 -11.88 3.80 19.63
CA GLY A 172 -10.92 4.35 20.57
C GLY A 172 -11.32 5.65 21.31
N ASP A 173 -10.42 6.64 21.35
CA ASP A 173 -10.54 7.94 22.02
C ASP A 173 -11.06 9.05 21.09
N GLU A 174 -11.42 8.66 19.87
CA GLU A 174 -11.97 9.50 18.83
C GLU A 174 -13.26 10.21 19.26
N LEU A 175 -13.39 11.47 18.85
CA LEU A 175 -14.66 12.19 18.95
C LEU A 175 -15.53 11.97 17.70
N TYR A 176 -14.90 11.77 16.54
CA TYR A 176 -15.51 11.41 15.25
C TYR A 176 -14.60 10.46 14.46
N ILE A 177 -15.09 9.85 13.37
CA ILE A 177 -14.33 8.89 12.55
C ILE A 177 -12.94 9.47 12.25
N ASP A 178 -11.89 8.79 12.73
CA ASP A 178 -10.49 9.13 12.51
C ASP A 178 -10.04 10.51 13.06
N CYS A 179 -10.80 11.17 13.95
CA CYS A 179 -10.43 12.48 14.49
C CYS A 179 -11.00 12.84 15.88
N GLY A 180 -10.33 13.82 16.50
CA GLY A 180 -10.65 14.37 17.81
C GLY A 180 -10.34 13.39 18.96
N GLY A 181 -10.27 13.87 20.19
CA GLY A 181 -9.82 13.05 21.33
C GLY A 181 -8.59 13.64 21.97
N ALA A 182 -7.89 12.86 22.80
CA ALA A 182 -6.62 13.27 23.38
C ALA A 182 -5.44 12.91 22.46
N ASN A 183 -5.61 11.89 21.60
CA ASN A 183 -4.54 11.30 20.80
C ASN A 183 -4.75 11.40 19.28
N CYS A 184 -5.90 11.90 18.80
CA CYS A 184 -6.14 12.14 17.37
C CYS A 184 -6.12 13.63 16.99
N PRO A 185 -5.83 13.96 15.71
CA PRO A 185 -5.91 15.33 15.20
C PRO A 185 -7.27 15.96 15.46
N GLU A 186 -7.35 17.29 15.67
CA GLU A 186 -8.65 17.95 15.82
C GLU A 186 -9.54 17.69 14.60
N CYS A 187 -10.82 17.36 14.84
CA CYS A 187 -11.76 17.19 13.75
C CYS A 187 -11.98 18.49 12.98
N GLU A 188 -11.69 18.45 11.69
CA GLU A 188 -12.17 19.50 10.80
C GLU A 188 -13.70 19.39 10.68
N SER A 189 -14.39 20.47 11.01
CA SER A 189 -15.86 20.58 10.90
C SER A 189 -16.31 20.97 9.48
N ILE A 190 -15.50 20.65 8.48
CA ILE A 190 -15.67 21.12 7.11
C ILE A 190 -16.34 20.00 6.31
N LEU A 191 -17.55 20.27 5.81
CA LEU A 191 -18.20 19.39 4.85
C LEU A 191 -17.64 19.70 3.46
N THR A 192 -16.97 18.72 2.85
CA THR A 192 -16.35 18.87 1.52
C THR A 192 -17.09 18.00 0.51
N TRP A 193 -17.59 18.61 -0.57
CA TRP A 193 -18.25 17.86 -1.67
C TRP A 193 -17.81 18.38 -3.03
N LYS A 194 -18.03 17.56 -4.07
CA LYS A 194 -17.78 17.97 -5.46
C LYS A 194 -19.09 18.23 -6.17
N ALA A 195 -19.27 19.46 -6.65
CA ALA A 195 -20.35 19.83 -7.57
C ALA A 195 -19.74 20.18 -8.94
N ASN A 196 -20.18 19.50 -10.00
CA ASN A 196 -19.70 19.72 -11.38
C ASN A 196 -18.15 19.74 -11.50
N GLY A 197 -17.48 18.82 -10.80
CA GLY A 197 -16.02 18.69 -10.81
C GLY A 197 -15.25 19.73 -9.97
N THR A 198 -15.94 20.66 -9.31
CA THR A 198 -15.34 21.64 -8.41
C THR A 198 -15.53 21.21 -6.97
N THR A 199 -14.44 21.14 -6.19
CA THR A 199 -14.51 20.91 -4.75
C THR A 199 -15.04 22.17 -4.07
N LEU A 200 -16.11 22.01 -3.28
CA LEU A 200 -16.70 23.04 -2.45
C LEU A 200 -16.47 22.64 -0.99
N GLU A 201 -15.90 23.56 -0.22
CA GLU A 201 -15.66 23.44 1.21
C GLU A 201 -16.69 24.32 1.93
N ALA A 202 -17.33 23.78 2.96
CA ALA A 202 -18.33 24.51 3.73
C ALA A 202 -18.02 24.52 5.22
N GLU A 203 -17.77 25.72 5.75
CA GLU A 203 -17.98 26.04 7.16
C GLU A 203 -19.47 26.37 7.35
N VAL A 204 -20.33 25.37 7.60
CA VAL A 204 -21.78 25.62 7.70
C VAL A 204 -22.50 24.80 8.77
N ASP A 205 -23.48 25.44 9.40
CA ASP A 205 -24.58 24.77 10.11
C ASP A 205 -25.53 24.15 9.06
N VAL A 206 -25.47 22.83 8.88
CA VAL A 206 -26.44 22.09 8.05
C VAL A 206 -27.68 21.79 8.90
N THR A 207 -28.86 22.01 8.34
CA THR A 207 -30.12 21.59 8.97
C THR A 207 -30.59 20.27 8.38
N ALA A 208 -30.88 19.30 9.24
CA ALA A 208 -31.53 18.06 8.87
C ALA A 208 -33.03 18.14 9.18
N GLN A 209 -33.88 17.82 8.21
CA GLN A 209 -35.33 17.76 8.40
C GLN A 209 -35.88 16.43 7.90
N LEU A 210 -36.83 15.86 8.64
CA LEU A 210 -37.53 14.66 8.22
C LEU A 210 -38.76 15.05 7.40
N SER A 211 -38.75 14.73 6.11
CA SER A 211 -39.83 14.96 5.16
C SER A 211 -40.49 13.63 4.81
N GLY A 212 -41.53 13.28 5.56
CA GLY A 212 -42.16 11.95 5.47
C GLY A 212 -41.23 10.84 5.98
N THR A 213 -40.69 10.04 5.07
CA THR A 213 -39.73 8.96 5.37
C THR A 213 -38.29 9.30 5.01
N THR A 214 -38.07 10.44 4.37
CA THR A 214 -36.79 10.86 3.80
C THR A 214 -36.17 11.94 4.68
N ILE A 215 -34.86 11.85 4.91
CA ILE A 215 -34.12 12.90 5.63
C ILE A 215 -33.53 13.85 4.59
N GLU A 216 -33.90 15.12 4.68
CA GLU A 216 -33.38 16.20 3.85
C GLU A 216 -32.32 16.98 4.65
N LEU A 217 -31.10 17.02 4.13
CA LEU A 217 -29.96 17.75 4.66
C LEU A 217 -29.74 18.99 3.78
N GLY A 218 -29.93 20.18 4.37
CA GLY A 218 -29.87 21.44 3.66
C GLY A 218 -28.98 22.48 4.33
N GLY A 219 -28.20 23.23 3.56
CA GLY A 219 -27.33 24.30 4.06
C GLY A 219 -26.80 25.22 2.95
N LEU A 220 -26.25 26.38 3.33
CA LEU A 220 -25.61 27.32 2.40
C LEU A 220 -24.17 27.59 2.84
N THR A 221 -23.20 27.35 1.96
CA THR A 221 -21.79 27.75 2.16
C THR A 221 -21.65 29.26 2.39
N ALA A 222 -20.53 29.68 3.00
CA ALA A 222 -20.14 31.09 3.10
C ALA A 222 -20.04 31.78 1.72
N ALA A 223 -19.80 31.02 0.65
CA ALA A 223 -19.77 31.49 -0.73
C ALA A 223 -21.15 31.51 -1.42
N GLY A 224 -22.22 31.09 -0.73
CA GLY A 224 -23.60 31.09 -1.24
C GLY A 224 -23.99 29.86 -2.06
N ALA A 225 -23.11 28.88 -2.22
CA ALA A 225 -23.45 27.58 -2.81
C ALA A 225 -24.35 26.76 -1.87
N GLY A 226 -25.40 26.14 -2.43
CA GLY A 226 -26.35 25.31 -1.70
C GLY A 226 -25.91 23.86 -1.59
N LEU A 227 -26.09 23.28 -0.41
CA LEU A 227 -26.08 21.84 -0.17
C LEU A 227 -27.54 21.37 -0.07
N ALA A 228 -27.91 20.41 -0.90
CA ALA A 228 -29.17 19.69 -0.83
C ALA A 228 -28.88 18.19 -0.99
N LEU A 229 -28.84 17.49 0.15
CA LEU A 229 -28.66 16.05 0.23
C LEU A 229 -29.97 15.42 0.66
N ILE A 230 -30.43 14.43 -0.09
CA ILE A 230 -31.65 13.68 0.22
C ILE A 230 -31.22 12.27 0.61
N LEU A 231 -31.59 11.82 1.80
CA LEU A 231 -31.36 10.44 2.26
C LEU A 231 -32.69 9.69 2.22
N GLU A 232 -32.85 8.81 1.24
CA GLU A 232 -34.02 7.94 1.15
C GLU A 232 -34.07 6.91 2.29
N GLN A 233 -35.28 6.54 2.70
CA GLN A 233 -35.46 5.55 3.75
C GLN A 233 -34.85 4.20 3.34
N PRO A 234 -34.00 3.59 4.18
CA PRO A 234 -33.55 2.22 3.96
C PRO A 234 -34.74 1.24 3.92
N LEU A 235 -34.61 0.12 3.20
CA LEU A 235 -35.67 -0.92 3.13
C LEU A 235 -36.08 -1.46 4.51
N THR A 236 -35.18 -1.41 5.47
CA THR A 236 -35.38 -1.82 6.87
C THR A 236 -35.98 -0.72 7.75
N GLY A 237 -36.18 0.48 7.22
CA GLY A 237 -36.54 1.67 7.96
C GLY A 237 -35.37 2.30 8.70
N TRP A 238 -35.63 3.43 9.36
CA TRP A 238 -34.65 4.13 10.20
C TRP A 238 -34.50 3.39 11.54
N ILE A 239 -33.30 2.90 11.81
CA ILE A 239 -32.94 2.24 13.06
C ILE A 239 -32.02 3.19 13.84
N ALA A 240 -32.33 3.44 15.11
CA ALA A 240 -31.49 4.30 15.94
C ALA A 240 -30.08 3.71 16.07
N GLY A 241 -29.06 4.51 15.79
CA GLY A 241 -27.65 4.08 15.79
C GLY A 241 -27.20 3.33 14.54
N ALA A 242 -28.04 3.22 13.50
CA ALA A 242 -27.60 2.66 12.23
C ALA A 242 -26.81 3.69 11.41
N GLU A 243 -25.73 3.23 10.79
CA GLU A 243 -24.89 4.00 9.88
C GLU A 243 -25.40 3.88 8.45
N VAL A 244 -25.38 4.99 7.71
CA VAL A 244 -25.76 5.02 6.29
C VAL A 244 -24.55 5.44 5.47
N GLN A 245 -24.02 4.49 4.69
CA GLN A 245 -22.91 4.72 3.78
C GLN A 245 -23.43 5.35 2.48
N CYS A 246 -23.16 6.65 2.27
CA CYS A 246 -23.40 7.33 1.00
C CYS A 246 -22.33 6.90 -0.01
N SER A 247 -22.69 6.06 -0.98
CA SER A 247 -21.83 5.76 -2.12
C SER A 247 -22.60 5.87 -3.43
N VAL A 248 -21.89 6.11 -4.53
CA VAL A 248 -22.48 6.08 -5.89
C VAL A 248 -22.99 4.69 -6.29
N ALA A 249 -22.65 3.63 -5.54
CA ALA A 249 -22.99 2.24 -5.85
C ALA A 249 -24.13 1.67 -4.99
N SER A 250 -24.34 2.18 -3.77
CA SER A 250 -25.43 1.79 -2.88
C SER A 250 -26.62 2.72 -3.13
N GLY A 251 -27.61 2.25 -3.89
CA GLY A 251 -28.81 3.00 -4.31
C GLY A 251 -29.71 3.58 -3.21
N SER A 252 -29.26 3.73 -1.96
CA SER A 252 -29.75 4.78 -1.05
C SER A 252 -29.19 6.11 -1.53
N SER A 253 -29.88 6.68 -2.51
CA SER A 253 -29.44 7.83 -3.27
C SER A 253 -29.25 9.05 -2.38
N CYS A 254 -28.01 9.38 -2.04
CA CYS A 254 -27.63 10.74 -1.67
C CYS A 254 -27.68 11.57 -2.98
N SER A 255 -28.89 11.78 -3.50
CA SER A 255 -29.09 12.46 -4.79
C SER A 255 -28.93 13.96 -4.58
N TYR A 256 -27.90 14.53 -5.20
CA TYR A 256 -27.74 15.98 -5.32
C TYR A 256 -28.84 16.52 -6.23
N VAL A 257 -29.57 17.52 -5.75
CA VAL A 257 -30.48 18.31 -6.61
C VAL A 257 -29.76 19.63 -6.86
N ASP A 258 -29.37 19.86 -8.11
CA ASP A 258 -28.82 21.14 -8.60
C ASP A 258 -29.75 22.33 -8.29
#